data_AF-A0A176RY87-F1
#
_entry.id   AF-A0A176RY87-F1
#
_cell.length_a   1.000
_cell.length_b   1.000
_cell.length_c   1.000
_cell.angle_alpha   90.00
_cell.angle_beta   90.00
_cell.angle_gamma   90.00
#
_symmetry.space_group_name_H-M   'P 1'
#
loop_
_entity.id
_entity.type
_entity.pdbx_description
1 polymer ?
#
loop_
_entity_poly.entity_id
_entity_poly.type
_entity_poly.pdbx_seq_one_letter_code
_entity_poly.pdbx_strand_id
1 'polypeptide(L)'
;KKPATQGQYKRLRNHVLQADGTHYTEPLQVVDEMESLCQWIQEQLATQHPLITAAAAHYNMVRIHPFDDGNGRGARILMNLILIKKAYPPAIMEEQRQYFVTLSQADKGFLPPFFVFVAKSLIKTQQSILENLNPPKIYKDYIL
;
A
#
# COMPACT_ATOMS: atom_id res chain seq x y z
N LYS A 1 -8.08 17.16 -20.57
CA LYS A 1 -7.86 16.07 -19.58
C LYS A 1 -8.31 14.77 -20.23
N LYS A 2 -7.46 13.75 -20.34
CA LYS A 2 -7.86 12.44 -20.88
C LYS A 2 -8.91 11.82 -19.93
N PRO A 3 -10.03 11.28 -20.44
CA PRO A 3 -11.00 10.59 -19.60
C PRO A 3 -10.37 9.33 -19.01
N ALA A 4 -10.44 9.17 -17.69
CA ALA A 4 -10.00 7.95 -17.03
C ALA A 4 -11.04 6.85 -17.25
N THR A 5 -10.58 5.65 -17.63
CA THR A 5 -11.49 4.51 -17.82
C THR A 5 -11.46 3.64 -16.57
N GLN A 6 -12.55 3.63 -15.80
CA GLN A 6 -12.59 2.89 -14.54
C GLN A 6 -12.49 1.38 -14.78
N GLY A 7 -11.69 0.70 -13.97
CA GLY A 7 -11.52 -0.75 -14.01
C GLY A 7 -10.69 -1.29 -15.17
N GLN A 8 -10.17 -0.43 -16.05
CA GLN A 8 -9.33 -0.83 -17.17
C GLN A 8 -7.89 -0.36 -16.98
N TYR A 9 -6.92 -1.18 -17.38
CA TYR A 9 -5.53 -0.76 -17.45
C TYR A 9 -5.34 0.37 -18.46
N LYS A 10 -4.34 1.22 -18.19
CA LYS A 10 -3.96 2.33 -19.04
C LYS A 10 -3.60 1.81 -20.43
N ARG A 11 -4.14 2.46 -21.46
CA ARG A 11 -3.81 2.18 -22.87
C ARG A 11 -2.75 3.11 -23.45
N LEU A 12 -2.46 4.20 -22.74
CA LEU A 12 -1.46 5.20 -23.11
C LEU A 12 -0.54 5.41 -21.90
N ARG A 13 0.65 5.97 -22.14
CA ARG A 13 1.57 6.35 -21.07
C ARG A 13 0.90 7.29 -20.07
N ASN A 14 1.29 7.15 -18.81
CA ASN A 14 0.87 8.06 -17.77
C ASN A 14 1.46 9.45 -18.04
N HIS A 15 0.68 10.51 -17.84
CA HIS A 15 1.18 11.88 -17.89
C HIS A 15 2.07 12.22 -16.68
N VAL A 16 1.86 11.53 -15.57
CA VAL A 16 2.66 11.68 -14.36
C VAL A 16 3.93 10.86 -14.52
N LEU A 17 5.06 11.47 -14.20
CA LEU A 17 6.38 10.84 -14.18
C LEU A 17 6.71 10.35 -12.77
N GLN A 18 7.66 9.43 -12.68
CA GLN A 18 8.29 9.04 -11.43
C GLN A 18 9.07 10.22 -10.82
N ALA A 19 9.49 10.09 -9.55
CA ALA A 19 10.21 11.14 -8.85
C ALA A 19 11.55 11.53 -9.52
N ASP A 20 12.13 10.63 -10.30
CA ASP A 20 13.37 10.82 -11.07
C ASP A 20 13.11 11.34 -12.50
N GLY A 21 11.85 11.59 -12.87
CA GLY A 21 11.46 12.05 -14.22
C GLY A 21 11.29 10.93 -15.25
N THR A 22 11.44 9.65 -14.86
CA THR A 22 11.21 8.52 -15.77
C THR A 22 9.72 8.17 -15.90
N HIS A 23 9.39 7.40 -16.94
CA HIS A 23 8.04 6.87 -17.11
C HIS A 23 7.80 5.65 -16.21
N TYR A 24 6.56 5.48 -15.76
CA TYR A 24 6.09 4.21 -15.20
C TYR A 24 6.03 3.12 -16.29
N THR A 25 5.74 1.87 -15.91
CA THR A 25 5.58 0.71 -16.80
C THR A 25 4.82 1.05 -18.09
N GLU A 26 5.33 0.62 -19.24
CA GLU A 26 4.67 0.87 -20.52
C GLU A 26 3.30 0.16 -20.59
N PRO A 27 2.28 0.76 -21.23
CA PRO A 27 0.93 0.17 -21.31
C PRO A 27 0.90 -1.29 -21.75
N LEU A 28 1.76 -1.66 -22.71
CA LEU A 28 1.88 -3.02 -23.25
C LEU A 28 2.38 -4.04 -22.23
N GLN A 29 3.11 -3.60 -21.20
CA GLN A 29 3.72 -4.46 -20.18
C GLN A 29 2.87 -4.53 -18.89
N VAL A 30 1.83 -3.69 -18.76
CA VAL A 30 1.06 -3.58 -17.52
C VAL A 30 0.39 -4.90 -17.14
N VAL A 31 -0.14 -5.64 -18.12
CA VAL A 31 -0.83 -6.91 -17.85
C VAL A 31 0.15 -7.90 -17.23
N ASP A 32 1.28 -8.14 -17.89
CA ASP A 32 2.30 -9.10 -17.45
C ASP A 32 2.89 -8.73 -16.08
N GLU A 33 3.15 -7.44 -15.84
CA GLU A 33 3.67 -6.94 -14.56
C GLU A 33 2.64 -7.10 -13.42
N MET A 34 1.36 -6.89 -13.70
CA MET A 34 0.29 -7.09 -12.72
C MET A 34 0.06 -8.56 -12.42
N GLU A 35 0.11 -9.44 -13.43
CA GLU A 35 0.06 -10.89 -13.23
C GLU A 35 1.25 -11.39 -12.41
N SER A 36 2.46 -10.93 -12.74
CA SER A 36 3.68 -11.22 -12.00
C SER A 36 3.59 -10.76 -10.55
N LEU A 37 3.04 -9.57 -10.29
CA LEU A 37 2.81 -9.08 -8.94
C LEU A 37 1.82 -9.98 -8.18
N CYS A 38 0.71 -10.38 -8.81
CA CYS A 38 -0.28 -11.26 -8.21
C CYS A 38 0.30 -12.64 -7.85
N GLN A 39 1.12 -13.21 -8.73
CA GLN A 39 1.81 -14.47 -8.45
C GLN A 39 2.83 -14.30 -7.30
N TRP A 40 3.66 -13.28 -7.38
CA TRP A 40 4.67 -12.98 -6.35
C TRP A 40 4.05 -12.81 -4.97
N ILE A 41 2.91 -12.10 -4.86
CA ILE A 41 2.19 -11.95 -3.58
C ILE A 41 1.81 -13.31 -3.00
N GLN A 42 1.27 -14.22 -3.82
CA GLN A 42 0.83 -15.54 -3.37
C GLN A 42 2.01 -16.37 -2.84
N GLU A 43 3.12 -16.37 -3.57
CA GLU A 43 4.35 -17.09 -3.19
C GLU A 43 4.96 -16.52 -1.91
N GLN A 44 5.08 -15.20 -1.80
CA GLN A 44 5.71 -14.57 -0.64
C GLN A 44 4.86 -14.68 0.63
N LEU A 45 3.52 -14.76 0.53
CA LEU A 45 2.66 -14.94 1.71
C LEU A 45 2.83 -16.31 2.39
N ALA A 46 3.54 -17.25 1.77
CA ALA A 46 3.88 -18.55 2.36
C ALA A 46 5.19 -18.52 3.17
N THR A 47 6.11 -17.61 2.84
CA THR A 47 7.49 -17.63 3.37
C THR A 47 7.92 -16.34 4.08
N GLN A 48 7.24 -15.23 3.81
CA GLN A 48 7.56 -13.91 4.36
C GLN A 48 6.52 -13.46 5.38
N HIS A 49 6.94 -12.57 6.28
CA HIS A 49 6.04 -11.92 7.21
C HIS A 49 4.98 -11.09 6.45
N PRO A 50 3.67 -11.21 6.75
CA PRO A 50 2.59 -10.54 5.99
C PRO A 50 2.77 -9.04 5.78
N LEU A 51 3.30 -8.33 6.78
CA LEU A 51 3.61 -6.91 6.68
C LEU A 51 4.61 -6.58 5.57
N ILE A 52 5.66 -7.38 5.42
CA ILE A 52 6.70 -7.17 4.41
C ILE A 52 6.09 -7.37 3.02
N THR A 53 5.33 -8.46 2.83
CA THR A 53 4.64 -8.72 1.57
C THR A 53 3.63 -7.64 1.23
N ALA A 54 2.83 -7.18 2.20
CA ALA A 54 1.86 -6.11 2.00
C ALA A 54 2.51 -4.78 1.61
N ALA A 55 3.57 -4.37 2.31
CA ALA A 55 4.29 -3.13 2.01
C ALA A 55 4.98 -3.21 0.63
N ALA A 56 5.63 -4.32 0.32
CA ALA A 56 6.22 -4.52 -0.99
C ALA A 56 5.14 -4.53 -2.09
N ALA A 57 3.99 -5.18 -1.89
CA ALA A 57 2.89 -5.19 -2.85
C ALA A 57 2.36 -3.77 -3.12
N HIS A 58 2.21 -2.95 -2.07
CA HIS A 58 1.88 -1.53 -2.22
C HIS A 58 2.89 -0.82 -3.12
N TYR A 59 4.17 -0.92 -2.80
CA TYR A 59 5.23 -0.23 -3.56
C TYR A 59 5.25 -0.66 -5.02
N ASN A 60 5.17 -1.97 -5.29
CA ASN A 60 5.11 -2.51 -6.64
C ASN A 60 3.88 -1.99 -7.42
N MET A 61 2.70 -1.95 -6.79
CA MET A 61 1.50 -1.40 -7.44
C MET A 61 1.64 0.08 -7.83
N VAL A 62 2.27 0.88 -6.97
CA VAL A 62 2.58 2.30 -7.26
C VAL A 62 3.59 2.43 -8.40
N ARG A 63 4.61 1.56 -8.43
CA ARG A 63 5.64 1.54 -9.48
C ARG A 63 5.10 1.07 -10.84
N ILE A 64 4.22 0.07 -10.87
CA ILE A 64 3.59 -0.38 -12.12
C ILE A 64 2.65 0.71 -12.65
N HIS A 65 1.91 1.35 -11.73
CA HIS A 65 0.98 2.44 -12.03
C HIS A 65 -0.02 2.06 -13.14
N PRO A 66 -0.80 0.97 -12.96
CA PRO A 66 -1.51 0.30 -14.05
C PRO A 66 -2.75 1.05 -14.55
N PHE A 67 -3.33 1.96 -13.77
CA PHE A 67 -4.56 2.67 -14.12
C PHE A 67 -4.32 4.13 -14.48
N ASP A 68 -5.26 4.77 -15.19
CA ASP A 68 -5.20 6.20 -15.52
C ASP A 68 -5.29 7.12 -14.28
N ASP A 69 -6.01 6.69 -13.23
CA ASP A 69 -6.10 7.38 -11.93
C ASP A 69 -6.34 6.37 -10.79
N GLY A 70 -6.06 6.78 -9.55
CA GLY A 70 -6.39 6.01 -8.35
C GLY A 70 -5.34 4.98 -7.94
N ASN A 71 -4.18 4.92 -8.61
CA ASN A 71 -3.12 3.94 -8.30
C ASN A 71 -2.68 3.98 -6.82
N GLY A 72 -2.48 5.16 -6.24
CA GLY A 72 -2.15 5.27 -4.82
C GLY A 72 -3.28 4.79 -3.88
N ARG A 73 -4.55 5.01 -4.24
CA ARG A 73 -5.70 4.49 -3.49
C ARG A 73 -5.78 2.96 -3.62
N GLY A 74 -5.64 2.44 -4.83
CA GLY A 74 -5.61 1.01 -5.12
C GLY A 74 -4.46 0.29 -4.40
N ALA A 75 -3.27 0.87 -4.39
CA ALA A 75 -2.11 0.32 -3.67
C ALA A 75 -2.35 0.22 -2.16
N ARG A 76 -2.96 1.24 -1.55
CA ARG A 76 -3.37 1.21 -0.13
C ARG A 76 -4.42 0.14 0.15
N ILE A 77 -5.41 0.01 -0.74
CA ILE A 77 -6.45 -1.03 -0.63
C ILE A 77 -5.82 -2.42 -0.74
N LEU A 78 -4.96 -2.66 -1.73
CA LEU A 78 -4.26 -3.94 -1.90
C LEU A 78 -3.42 -4.31 -0.68
N MET A 79 -2.64 -3.37 -0.16
CA MET A 79 -1.86 -3.54 1.07
C MET A 79 -2.73 -4.01 2.24
N ASN A 80 -3.83 -3.29 2.49
CA ASN A 80 -4.72 -3.58 3.60
C ASN A 80 -5.52 -4.87 3.38
N LEU A 81 -5.87 -5.21 2.14
CA LEU A 81 -6.48 -6.49 1.80
C LEU A 81 -5.55 -7.65 2.20
N ILE A 82 -4.26 -7.55 1.90
CA ILE A 82 -3.26 -8.56 2.29
C ILE A 82 -3.17 -8.67 3.83
N LEU A 83 -3.08 -7.54 4.53
CA LEU A 83 -3.02 -7.52 6.00
C LEU A 83 -4.27 -8.16 6.63
N ILE A 84 -5.46 -7.76 6.18
CA ILE A 84 -6.74 -8.26 6.69
C ILE A 84 -6.88 -9.77 6.44
N LYS A 85 -6.50 -10.27 5.25
CA LYS A 85 -6.49 -11.71 4.94
C LYS A 85 -5.55 -12.51 5.85
N LYS A 86 -4.59 -11.86 6.50
CA LYS A 86 -3.66 -12.45 7.47
C LYS A 86 -3.97 -12.04 8.92
N ALA A 87 -5.21 -11.61 9.18
CA ALA A 87 -5.72 -11.25 10.51
C ALA A 87 -5.00 -10.06 11.18
N TYR A 88 -4.39 -9.17 10.39
CA TYR A 88 -3.94 -7.87 10.87
C TYR A 88 -5.01 -6.80 10.64
N PRO A 89 -5.11 -5.78 11.52
CA PRO A 89 -5.90 -4.60 11.20
C PRO A 89 -5.27 -3.83 10.02
N PRO A 90 -6.02 -2.90 9.38
CA PRO A 90 -5.47 -2.07 8.33
C PRO A 90 -4.34 -1.17 8.85
N ALA A 91 -3.31 -0.94 8.04
CA ALA A 91 -2.29 0.07 8.32
C ALA A 91 -2.73 1.42 7.74
N ILE A 92 -3.16 2.35 8.60
CA ILE A 92 -3.67 3.67 8.18
C ILE A 92 -2.50 4.66 8.05
N MET A 93 -2.14 4.99 6.82
CA MET A 93 -1.00 5.87 6.49
C MET A 93 -1.44 7.33 6.35
N GLU A 94 -1.62 8.02 7.48
CA GLU A 94 -2.13 9.41 7.53
C GLU A 94 -1.06 10.47 7.21
N GLU A 95 0.20 10.18 7.52
CA GLU A 95 1.33 11.10 7.39
C GLU A 95 1.78 11.24 5.92
N GLN A 96 1.05 12.03 5.14
CA GLN A 96 1.23 12.16 3.69
C GLN A 96 2.66 12.55 3.29
N ARG A 97 3.29 13.48 4.02
CA ARG A 97 4.67 13.91 3.73
C ARG A 97 5.65 12.75 3.93
N GLN A 98 5.54 12.04 5.04
CA GLN A 98 6.41 10.90 5.35
C GLN A 98 6.22 9.76 4.35
N TYR A 99 4.97 9.52 3.94
CA TYR A 99 4.64 8.55 2.89
C TYR A 99 5.40 8.83 1.59
N PHE A 100 5.34 10.07 1.07
CA PHE A 100 6.06 10.39 -0.16
C PHE A 100 7.59 10.39 0.02
N VAL A 101 8.10 10.83 1.17
CA VAL A 101 9.54 10.79 1.47
C VAL A 101 10.09 9.37 1.48
N THR A 102 9.32 8.41 2.02
CA THR A 102 9.74 7.00 2.06
C THR A 102 9.59 6.30 0.71
N LEU A 103 8.57 6.65 -0.08
CA LEU A 103 8.48 6.19 -1.48
C LEU A 103 9.63 6.71 -2.33
N SER A 104 10.00 7.99 -2.21
CA SER A 104 11.14 8.55 -2.95
C SER A 104 12.47 7.87 -2.61
N GLN A 105 12.64 7.37 -1.38
CA GLN A 105 13.79 6.55 -1.01
C GLN A 105 13.72 5.14 -1.62
N ALA A 106 12.52 4.55 -1.65
CA ALA A 106 12.30 3.25 -2.27
C ALA A 106 12.56 3.30 -3.79
N ASP A 107 12.16 4.38 -4.47
CA ASP A 107 12.45 4.62 -5.89
C ASP A 107 13.97 4.65 -6.18
N LYS A 108 14.78 5.06 -5.18
CA LYS A 108 16.26 5.02 -5.22
C LYS A 108 16.84 3.67 -4.82
N GLY A 109 16.01 2.63 -4.67
CA GLY A 109 16.41 1.28 -4.28
C GLY A 109 16.47 1.03 -2.77
N PHE A 110 16.14 2.01 -1.92
CA PHE A 110 16.19 1.86 -0.46
C PHE A 110 14.77 1.73 0.14
N LEU A 111 14.24 0.51 0.13
CA LEU A 111 12.91 0.17 0.64
C LEU A 111 12.72 0.16 2.19
N PRO A 112 13.72 -0.14 3.05
CA PRO A 112 13.49 -0.28 4.49
C PRO A 112 12.74 0.89 5.17
N PRO A 113 12.98 2.18 4.83
CA PRO A 113 12.22 3.29 5.38
C PRO A 113 10.71 3.19 5.11
N PHE A 114 10.32 2.72 3.92
CA PHE A 114 8.93 2.52 3.57
C PHE A 114 8.31 1.37 4.38
N PHE A 115 9.02 0.26 4.58
CA PHE A 115 8.53 -0.86 5.40
C PHE A 115 8.36 -0.45 6.86
N VAL A 116 9.33 0.31 7.41
CA VAL A 116 9.24 0.88 8.76
C VAL A 116 8.06 1.84 8.88
N PHE A 117 7.78 2.64 7.85
CA PHE A 117 6.62 3.53 7.84
C PHE A 117 5.28 2.76 7.89
N VAL A 118 5.15 1.69 7.10
CA VAL A 118 3.96 0.82 7.14
C VAL A 118 3.83 0.13 8.51
N ALA A 119 4.94 -0.38 9.07
CA ALA A 119 4.96 -0.99 10.39
C ALA A 119 4.52 -0.04 11.50
N LYS A 120 5.04 1.20 11.51
CA LYS A 120 4.61 2.22 12.47
C LYS A 120 3.13 2.56 12.32
N SER A 121 2.63 2.63 11.09
CA SER A 121 1.21 2.89 10.82
C SER A 121 0.33 1.75 11.35
N LEU A 122 0.75 0.50 11.16
CA LEU A 122 0.05 -0.67 11.70
C LEU A 122 0.05 -0.68 13.24
N ILE A 123 1.20 -0.43 13.86
CA ILE A 123 1.34 -0.37 15.33
C ILE A 123 0.42 0.71 15.90
N LYS A 124 0.39 1.90 15.28
CA LYS A 124 -0.52 2.99 15.68
C LYS A 124 -1.98 2.55 15.62
N THR A 125 -2.40 1.85 14.57
CA THR A 125 -3.76 1.30 14.48
C THR A 125 -4.03 0.26 15.56
N GLN A 126 -3.11 -0.66 15.81
CA GLN A 126 -3.27 -1.66 16.88
C GLN A 126 -3.37 -1.00 18.27
N GLN A 127 -2.53 0.00 18.56
CA GLN A 127 -2.57 0.76 19.81
C GLN A 127 -3.92 1.46 19.96
N SER A 128 -4.41 2.13 18.93
CA SER A 128 -5.74 2.78 18.95
C SER A 128 -6.86 1.78 19.20
N ILE A 129 -6.81 0.57 18.62
CA ILE A 129 -7.79 -0.48 18.90
C ILE A 129 -7.73 -0.90 20.38
N LEU A 130 -6.53 -1.14 20.92
CA LEU A 130 -6.36 -1.54 22.32
C LEU A 130 -6.85 -0.47 23.31
N GLU A 131 -6.57 0.80 23.03
CA GLU A 131 -7.05 1.94 23.82
C GLU A 131 -8.58 2.02 23.83
N ASN A 132 -9.22 1.80 22.69
CA ASN A 132 -10.68 1.82 22.58
C ASN A 132 -11.35 0.58 23.23
N LEU A 133 -10.68 -0.58 23.21
CA LEU A 133 -11.18 -1.80 23.87
C LEU A 133 -11.01 -1.77 25.39
N ASN A 134 -10.11 -0.95 25.91
CA ASN A 134 -9.87 -0.78 27.35
C ASN A 134 -10.33 0.62 27.78
N PRO A 135 -11.65 0.88 27.82
CA PRO A 135 -12.17 2.22 27.98
C PRO A 135 -11.71 2.85 29.30
N PRO A 136 -11.60 4.19 29.37
CA PRO A 136 -11.24 4.89 30.59
C PRO A 136 -12.17 4.47 31.74
N LYS A 137 -11.62 4.42 32.97
CA LYS A 137 -12.30 3.93 34.20
C LYS A 137 -13.76 4.36 34.35
N ILE A 138 -14.11 5.55 33.88
CA ILE A 138 -15.47 6.13 33.92
C ILE A 138 -16.53 5.18 33.31
N TYR A 139 -16.19 4.38 32.29
CA TYR A 139 -17.14 3.46 31.65
C TYR A 139 -17.23 2.08 32.32
N LYS A 140 -16.29 1.72 33.22
CA LYS A 140 -16.39 0.45 33.97
C LYS A 140 -17.55 0.46 34.97
N ASP A 141 -17.93 1.65 35.45
CA ASP A 141 -19.05 1.84 36.37
C ASP A 141 -20.44 1.78 35.68
N TYR A 142 -20.49 1.70 34.34
CA TYR A 142 -21.74 1.61 33.57
C TYR A 142 -21.99 0.23 32.93
N ILE A 143 -21.04 -0.71 33.03
CA ILE A 143 -21.10 -2.04 32.36
C ILE A 143 -21.08 -3.20 33.38
N LEU A 144 -21.16 -2.93 34.68
CA LEU A 144 -21.38 -3.93 35.74
C LEU A 144 -22.51 -3.49 36.66
#